data_AF-A0A9D5M5P9-F1
#
_entry.id   AF-A0A9D5M5P9-F1
#
_cell.length_a   1.000
_cell.length_b   1.000
_cell.length_c   1.000
_cell.angle_alpha   90.00
_cell.angle_beta   90.00
_cell.angle_gamma   90.00
#
_symmetry.space_group_name_H-M   'P 1'
#
loop_
_entity.id
_entity.type
_entity.pdbx_description
1 polymer ?
#
loop_
_entity_poly.entity_id
_entity_poly.type
_entity_poly.pdbx_seq_one_letter_code
_entity_poly.pdbx_strand_id
1 'polypeptide(L)'
;MRKIILSALICCAVMVQLTCFAQAPEQLVTEAYVYTGTLYYCDAARNKIVLKNVQPVGSIDEKNTATAAEAEYNEIWVSGGGTLGDGSLVPMEDLNRYADSNVRVIITRSAAEGIRVVTLKFL
;
A
#
# COMPACT_ATOMS: atom_id res chain seq x y z
N MET A 1 -4.46 36.04 -47.33
CA MET A 1 -3.89 36.25 -45.98
C MET A 1 -4.83 35.86 -44.82
N ARG A 2 -6.13 35.60 -45.03
CA ARG A 2 -7.07 35.19 -43.94
C ARG A 2 -6.97 33.72 -43.49
N LYS A 3 -6.34 32.84 -44.29
CA LYS A 3 -6.33 31.39 -44.05
C LYS A 3 -5.18 30.87 -43.17
N ILE A 4 -4.18 31.72 -42.89
CA ILE A 4 -2.98 31.30 -42.11
C ILE A 4 -3.19 31.54 -40.61
N ILE A 5 -4.08 32.47 -40.23
CA ILE A 5 -4.34 32.82 -38.83
C ILE A 5 -5.23 31.76 -38.14
N LEU A 6 -6.09 31.06 -38.88
CA LEU A 6 -6.94 30.01 -38.30
C LEU A 6 -6.14 28.77 -37.88
N SER A 7 -5.05 28.45 -38.58
CA SER A 7 -4.24 27.24 -38.32
C SER A 7 -3.45 27.32 -37.02
N ALA A 8 -3.02 28.53 -36.61
CA ALA A 8 -2.28 28.74 -35.38
C ALA A 8 -3.18 28.64 -34.12
N LEU A 9 -4.45 29.02 -34.23
CA LEU A 9 -5.39 28.97 -33.11
C LEU A 9 -5.80 27.52 -32.77
N ILE A 10 -5.84 26.65 -33.79
CA ILE A 10 -6.16 25.21 -33.61
C ILE A 10 -4.99 24.47 -32.94
N CYS A 11 -3.73 24.80 -33.27
CA CYS A 11 -2.58 24.22 -32.57
C CYS A 11 -2.54 24.57 -31.07
N CYS A 12 -3.01 25.77 -30.67
CA CYS A 12 -3.11 26.12 -29.26
C CYS A 12 -4.29 25.44 -28.53
N ALA A 13 -5.38 25.11 -29.25
CA ALA A 13 -6.54 24.43 -28.66
C ALA A 13 -6.27 22.94 -28.38
N VAL A 14 -5.38 22.30 -29.15
CA VAL A 14 -5.03 20.88 -28.96
C VAL A 14 -4.04 20.67 -27.80
N MET A 15 -3.30 21.70 -27.38
CA MET A 15 -2.37 21.59 -26.24
C MET A 15 -3.05 21.75 -24.86
N VAL A 16 -4.32 22.14 -24.78
CA VAL A 16 -5.04 22.27 -23.50
C VAL A 16 -5.47 20.89 -22.95
N GLN A 17 -5.36 19.82 -23.74
CA GLN A 17 -5.65 18.45 -23.31
C GLN A 17 -4.42 17.65 -22.91
N LEU A 18 -3.33 18.31 -22.50
CA LEU A 18 -2.39 17.65 -21.59
C LEU A 18 -3.13 17.45 -20.27
N THR A 19 -3.86 16.33 -20.17
CA THR A 19 -4.19 15.72 -18.89
C THR A 19 -2.85 15.39 -18.24
N CYS A 20 -2.28 16.40 -17.59
CA CYS A 20 -1.31 16.23 -16.54
C CYS A 20 -1.96 15.26 -15.56
N PHE A 21 -1.55 14.00 -15.61
CA PHE A 21 -1.83 13.06 -14.53
C PHE A 21 -0.98 13.51 -13.34
N ALA A 22 -1.33 14.64 -12.74
CA ALA A 22 -0.88 14.98 -11.40
C ALA A 22 -1.60 13.99 -10.50
N GLN A 23 -0.86 12.99 -10.01
CA GLN A 23 -1.35 12.13 -8.94
C GLN A 23 -1.73 13.05 -7.78
N ALA A 24 -2.98 12.92 -7.32
CA ALA A 24 -3.50 13.81 -6.30
C ALA A 24 -2.62 13.68 -5.04
N PRO A 25 -2.18 14.78 -4.41
CA PRO A 25 -1.21 14.74 -3.30
C PRO A 25 -1.60 13.78 -2.18
N GLU A 26 -2.90 13.61 -1.94
CA GLU A 26 -3.45 12.68 -0.96
C GLU A 26 -3.19 11.19 -1.25
N GLN A 27 -2.95 10.84 -2.52
CA GLN A 27 -2.62 9.48 -2.96
C GLN A 27 -1.12 9.17 -2.84
N LEU A 28 -0.30 10.14 -2.46
CA LEU A 28 1.13 9.91 -2.26
C LEU A 28 1.36 9.11 -0.98
N VAL A 29 2.26 8.13 -1.09
CA VAL A 29 2.76 7.41 0.09
C VAL A 29 3.67 8.34 0.87
N THR A 30 3.26 8.70 2.09
CA THR A 30 4.01 9.60 2.96
C THR A 30 4.90 8.85 3.95
N GLU A 31 4.60 7.58 4.21
CA GLU A 31 5.32 6.73 5.16
C GLU A 31 5.44 5.31 4.60
N ALA A 32 6.61 4.69 4.76
CA ALA A 32 6.86 3.31 4.41
C ALA A 32 7.90 2.72 5.37
N TYR A 33 7.46 1.81 6.24
CA TYR A 33 8.32 1.21 7.26
C TYR A 33 8.13 -0.31 7.30
N VAL A 34 9.12 -1.00 7.84
CA VAL A 34 9.11 -2.45 8.05
C VAL A 34 8.64 -2.74 9.47
N TYR A 35 7.76 -3.71 9.61
CA TYR A 35 7.22 -4.16 10.89
C TYR A 35 7.34 -5.67 11.01
N THR A 36 7.42 -6.17 12.23
CA THR A 36 7.09 -7.55 12.56
C THR A 36 5.72 -7.63 13.20
N GLY A 37 5.08 -8.78 13.10
CA GLY A 37 3.85 -9.08 13.82
C GLY A 37 3.53 -10.56 13.68
N THR A 38 2.30 -10.91 14.01
CA THR A 38 1.74 -12.24 13.82
C THR A 38 0.50 -12.10 12.96
N LEU A 39 0.36 -12.92 11.91
CA LEU A 39 -0.87 -12.96 11.13
C LEU A 39 -1.99 -13.53 11.99
N TYR A 40 -2.99 -12.72 12.33
CA TYR A 40 -4.13 -13.20 13.10
C TYR A 40 -5.19 -13.83 12.19
N TYR A 41 -5.52 -13.14 11.09
CA TYR A 41 -6.56 -13.57 10.16
C TYR A 41 -6.39 -12.86 8.80
N CYS A 42 -6.84 -13.51 7.71
CA CYS A 42 -6.95 -12.94 6.37
C CYS A 42 -8.38 -13.09 5.83
N ASP A 43 -8.97 -11.97 5.42
CA ASP A 43 -10.16 -11.94 4.58
C ASP A 43 -9.74 -11.81 3.10
N ALA A 44 -9.62 -12.97 2.44
CA ALA A 44 -9.26 -13.03 1.04
C ALA A 44 -10.33 -12.45 0.09
N ALA A 45 -11.61 -12.41 0.49
CA ALA A 45 -12.65 -11.83 -0.36
C ALA A 45 -12.55 -10.30 -0.42
N ARG A 46 -12.10 -9.68 0.67
CA ARG A 46 -11.96 -8.21 0.80
C ARG A 46 -10.51 -7.72 0.65
N ASN A 47 -9.56 -8.60 0.37
CA ASN A 47 -8.11 -8.32 0.37
C ASN A 47 -7.64 -7.64 1.67
N LYS A 48 -8.07 -8.14 2.81
CA LYS A 48 -7.69 -7.60 4.12
C LYS A 48 -7.01 -8.63 5.00
N ILE A 49 -6.16 -8.15 5.89
CA ILE A 49 -5.55 -8.95 6.95
C ILE A 49 -5.73 -8.26 8.30
N VAL A 50 -5.64 -9.04 9.36
CA VAL A 50 -5.54 -8.56 10.74
C VAL A 50 -4.22 -9.07 11.29
N LEU A 51 -3.47 -8.16 11.91
CA LEU A 51 -2.19 -8.45 12.55
C LEU A 51 -2.33 -8.29 14.06
N LYS A 52 -1.52 -9.05 14.80
CA LYS A 52 -1.32 -8.88 16.25
C LYS A 52 0.17 -8.79 16.58
N ASN A 53 0.50 -8.28 17.75
CA ASN A 53 1.87 -8.02 18.21
C ASN A 53 2.70 -7.20 17.20
N VAL A 54 2.10 -6.20 16.55
CA VAL A 54 2.77 -5.37 15.54
C VAL A 54 3.83 -4.48 16.20
N GLN A 55 5.06 -4.55 15.71
CA GLN A 55 6.20 -3.78 16.21
C GLN A 55 7.05 -3.24 15.05
N PRO A 56 7.50 -1.98 15.10
CA PRO A 56 8.40 -1.42 14.09
C PRO A 56 9.78 -2.08 14.15
N VAL A 57 10.43 -2.18 13.00
CA VAL A 57 11.79 -2.73 12.85
C VAL A 57 12.76 -1.63 12.44
N GLY A 58 13.96 -1.62 13.01
CA GLY A 58 15.02 -0.68 12.66
C GLY A 58 14.98 0.59 13.51
N SER A 59 15.02 1.76 12.88
CA SER A 59 14.94 3.05 13.58
C SER A 59 13.51 3.30 14.06
N ILE A 60 13.29 3.17 15.36
CA ILE A 60 11.98 3.36 16.00
C ILE A 60 11.76 4.84 16.27
N ASP A 61 10.61 5.37 15.85
CA ASP A 61 10.17 6.75 16.07
C ASP A 61 8.68 6.81 16.45
N GLU A 62 8.17 7.99 16.78
CA GLU A 62 6.77 8.16 17.18
C GLU A 62 5.78 7.79 16.06
N LYS A 63 6.14 8.04 14.80
CA LYS A 63 5.25 7.80 13.65
C LYS A 63 5.09 6.31 13.37
N ASN A 64 6.19 5.57 13.35
CA ASN A 64 6.13 4.12 13.11
C ASN A 64 5.58 3.39 14.34
N THR A 65 5.80 3.89 15.55
CA THR A 65 5.13 3.35 16.75
C THR A 65 3.61 3.57 16.71
N ALA A 66 3.15 4.76 16.31
CA ALA A 66 1.71 5.03 16.14
C ALA A 66 1.08 4.17 15.04
N THR A 67 1.79 3.99 13.92
CA THR A 67 1.34 3.12 12.82
C THR A 67 1.25 1.65 13.23
N ALA A 68 2.20 1.16 14.04
CA ALA A 68 2.13 -0.19 14.61
C ALA A 68 0.90 -0.36 15.51
N ALA A 69 0.62 0.62 16.37
CA ALA A 69 -0.56 0.59 17.23
C ALA A 69 -1.88 0.68 16.43
N GLU A 70 -1.93 1.47 15.36
CA GLU A 70 -3.07 1.53 14.44
C GLU A 70 -3.29 0.22 13.69
N ALA A 71 -2.21 -0.49 13.34
CA ALA A 71 -2.29 -1.78 12.64
C ALA A 71 -2.76 -2.94 13.54
N GLU A 72 -2.52 -2.87 14.84
CA GLU A 72 -2.85 -3.92 15.81
C GLU A 72 -4.36 -4.18 15.89
N TYR A 73 -4.80 -5.42 15.66
CA TYR A 73 -6.20 -5.87 15.68
C TYR A 73 -7.17 -5.12 14.75
N ASN A 74 -6.67 -4.37 13.76
CA ASN A 74 -7.49 -3.71 12.76
C ASN A 74 -7.41 -4.43 11.41
N GLU A 75 -8.47 -4.31 10.60
CA GLU A 75 -8.46 -4.82 9.24
C GLU A 75 -7.69 -3.88 8.32
N ILE A 76 -6.55 -4.35 7.80
CA ILE A 76 -5.67 -3.58 6.92
C ILE A 76 -5.73 -4.16 5.51
N TRP A 77 -5.80 -3.30 4.50
CA TRP A 77 -5.67 -3.74 3.12
C TRP A 77 -4.29 -4.36 2.86
N VAL A 78 -4.26 -5.47 2.13
CA VAL A 78 -3.02 -6.11 1.67
C VAL A 78 -2.93 -6.08 0.14
N SER A 79 -1.78 -5.70 -0.38
CA SER A 79 -1.48 -5.77 -1.81
C SER A 79 -1.01 -7.18 -2.17
N GLY A 80 -1.96 -8.11 -2.29
CA GLY A 80 -1.70 -9.47 -2.78
C GLY A 80 -1.41 -10.50 -1.68
N GLY A 81 -0.78 -11.60 -2.08
CA GLY A 81 -0.47 -12.72 -1.21
C GLY A 81 0.74 -12.50 -0.31
N GLY A 82 1.16 -13.58 0.35
CA GLY A 82 2.35 -13.62 1.19
C GLY A 82 3.51 -14.31 0.49
N THR A 83 4.67 -14.31 1.16
CA THR A 83 5.85 -15.04 0.72
C THR A 83 6.46 -15.81 1.89
N LEU A 84 6.92 -17.04 1.67
CA LEU A 84 7.62 -17.84 2.67
C LEU A 84 9.10 -17.42 2.80
N GLY A 85 9.81 -18.01 3.77
CA GLY A 85 11.22 -17.78 4.01
C GLY A 85 12.11 -17.97 2.76
N ASP A 86 11.77 -18.99 1.96
CA ASP A 86 12.45 -19.41 0.73
C ASP A 86 12.09 -18.60 -0.53
N GLY A 87 11.13 -17.66 -0.43
CA GLY A 87 10.65 -16.87 -1.56
C GLY A 87 9.41 -17.45 -2.27
N SER A 88 8.91 -18.61 -1.85
CA SER A 88 7.69 -19.21 -2.40
C SER A 88 6.47 -18.34 -2.10
N LEU A 89 5.61 -18.15 -3.09
CA LEU A 89 4.39 -17.35 -2.95
C LEU A 89 3.29 -18.15 -2.22
N VAL A 90 2.61 -17.50 -1.29
CA VAL A 90 1.39 -18.00 -0.66
C VAL A 90 0.24 -17.14 -1.17
N PRO A 91 -0.68 -17.69 -1.98
CA PRO A 91 -1.80 -16.92 -2.48
C PRO A 91 -2.72 -16.53 -1.31
N MET A 92 -3.52 -15.48 -1.51
CA MET A 92 -4.24 -14.84 -0.41
C MET A 92 -5.26 -15.77 0.25
N GLU A 93 -5.92 -16.61 -0.55
CA GLU A 93 -6.85 -17.65 -0.12
C GLU A 93 -6.23 -18.68 0.84
N ASP A 94 -4.90 -18.83 0.81
CA ASP A 94 -4.17 -19.81 1.60
C ASP A 94 -3.51 -19.20 2.85
N LEU A 95 -3.52 -17.86 3.01
CA LEU A 95 -2.85 -17.18 4.14
C LEU A 95 -3.39 -17.63 5.50
N ASN A 96 -4.68 -17.96 5.60
CA ASN A 96 -5.27 -18.44 6.85
C ASN A 96 -4.71 -19.79 7.32
N ARG A 97 -4.08 -20.58 6.43
CA ARG A 97 -3.36 -21.81 6.84
C ARG A 97 -2.12 -21.51 7.67
N TYR A 98 -1.64 -20.27 7.62
CA TYR A 98 -0.49 -19.75 8.34
C TYR A 98 -0.90 -18.73 9.41
N ALA A 99 -2.18 -18.73 9.83
CA ALA A 99 -2.60 -17.97 11.00
C ALA A 99 -1.71 -18.31 12.21
N ASP A 100 -1.53 -17.33 13.07
CA ASP A 100 -0.60 -17.35 14.21
C ASP A 100 0.90 -17.47 13.86
N SER A 101 1.27 -17.45 12.59
CA SER A 101 2.68 -17.39 12.17
C SER A 101 3.22 -15.96 12.29
N ASN A 102 4.50 -15.86 12.70
CA ASN A 102 5.20 -14.59 12.67
C ASN A 102 5.40 -14.12 11.24
N VAL A 103 5.21 -12.83 11.03
CA VAL A 103 5.34 -12.18 9.74
C VAL A 103 6.22 -10.94 9.85
N ARG A 104 6.90 -10.63 8.75
CA ARG A 104 7.46 -9.32 8.46
C ARG A 104 6.63 -8.66 7.37
N VAL A 105 6.20 -7.44 7.61
CA VAL A 105 5.36 -6.68 6.69
C VAL A 105 5.98 -5.34 6.37
N ILE A 106 5.66 -4.80 5.20
CA ILE A 106 5.89 -3.38 4.89
C ILE A 106 4.52 -2.71 4.94
N ILE A 107 4.37 -1.74 5.84
CA ILE A 107 3.16 -0.93 5.95
C ILE A 107 3.48 0.45 5.39
N THR A 108 2.64 0.88 4.46
CA THR A 108 2.66 2.20 3.85
C THR A 108 1.47 3.02 4.31
N ARG A 109 1.61 4.35 4.32
CA ARG A 109 0.50 5.27 4.59
C ARG A 109 0.31 6.24 3.44
N SER A 110 -0.94 6.48 3.06
CA SER A 110 -1.35 7.63 2.25
C SER A 110 -2.51 8.35 2.93
N ALA A 111 -2.75 9.63 2.61
CA ALA A 111 -3.86 10.37 3.18
C ALA A 111 -5.22 9.89 2.64
N ALA A 112 -5.24 9.35 1.42
CA ALA A 112 -6.46 8.86 0.78
C ALA A 112 -6.88 7.46 1.26
N GLU A 113 -5.94 6.53 1.43
CA GLU A 113 -6.24 5.11 1.74
C GLU A 113 -5.93 4.72 3.19
N GLY A 114 -5.28 5.59 3.97
CA GLY A 114 -4.78 5.24 5.30
C GLY A 114 -3.60 4.27 5.22
N ILE A 115 -3.53 3.32 6.16
CA ILE A 115 -2.47 2.31 6.20
C ILE A 115 -2.76 1.11 5.29
N ARG A 116 -1.72 0.59 4.66
CA ARG A 116 -1.79 -0.56 3.75
C ARG A 116 -0.55 -1.43 3.85
N VAL A 117 -0.75 -2.74 3.88
CA VAL A 117 0.33 -3.74 3.80
C VAL A 117 0.65 -3.97 2.32
N VAL A 118 1.87 -3.62 1.90
CA VAL A 118 2.27 -3.81 0.49
C VAL A 118 3.05 -5.10 0.26
N THR A 119 3.58 -5.69 1.33
CA THR A 119 4.30 -6.96 1.33
C THR A 119 4.07 -7.67 2.66
N LEU A 120 3.86 -8.99 2.61
CA LEU A 120 3.83 -9.88 3.77
C LEU A 120 4.78 -11.06 3.55
N LYS A 121 5.70 -11.28 4.49
CA LYS A 121 6.62 -12.42 4.49
C LYS A 121 6.48 -13.22 5.78
N PHE A 122 6.23 -14.52 5.68
CA PHE A 122 6.27 -15.43 6.82
C PHE A 122 7.72 -15.69 7.26
N LEU A 123 7.93 -15.74 8.58
CA LEU A 123 9.24 -15.90 9.23
C LEU A 123 9.45 -17.33 9.74
#